data_AF-A0A2W6QJX7-F1
#
_entry.id   AF-A0A2W6QJX7-F1
#
_cell.length_a   1.000
_cell.length_b   1.000
_cell.length_c   1.000
_cell.angle_alpha   90.00
_cell.angle_beta   90.00
_cell.angle_gamma   90.00
#
_symmetry.space_group_name_H-M   'P 1'
#
loop_
_entity.id
_entity.type
_entity.pdbx_description
1 polymer ?
#
loop_
_entity_poly.entity_id
_entity_poly.type
_entity_poly.pdbx_seq_one_letter_code
_entity_poly.pdbx_strand_id
1 'polypeptide(L)'
;MKKFTIMMMVFVLSLMVSSATVASGVKEEVKQATMTIEKVYYAKDSGYYMAHTKKDQDGRFWVLQVTDIGNTKENKSFTNALQKQYQGKKVVVTYTEPIDTDEEVEIWSVKLK
;
A
#
# COMPACT_ATOMS: atom_id res chain seq x y z
N MET A 1 -31.84 -32.02 27.50
CA MET A 1 -32.02 -32.53 26.12
C MET A 1 -31.69 -31.42 25.14
N LYS A 2 -30.86 -31.77 24.14
CA LYS A 2 -30.54 -31.06 22.89
C LYS A 2 -29.92 -29.64 22.99
N LYS A 3 -28.58 -29.64 22.86
CA LYS A 3 -27.75 -28.50 22.47
C LYS A 3 -28.17 -28.09 21.06
N PHE A 4 -28.72 -26.88 20.89
CA PHE A 4 -28.92 -26.28 19.58
C PHE A 4 -27.62 -25.57 19.19
N THR A 5 -26.76 -26.28 18.46
CA THR A 5 -25.64 -25.66 17.76
C THR A 5 -26.23 -24.78 16.66
N ILE A 6 -26.27 -23.46 16.90
CA ILE A 6 -26.60 -22.48 15.87
C ILE A 6 -25.44 -22.50 14.88
N MET A 7 -25.63 -23.23 13.78
CA MET A 7 -24.76 -23.17 12.62
C MET A 7 -24.98 -21.81 11.97
N MET A 8 -24.12 -20.85 12.30
CA MET A 8 -24.08 -19.53 11.68
C MET A 8 -23.70 -19.74 10.20
N MET A 9 -24.74 -19.80 9.37
CA MET A 9 -24.62 -19.83 7.92
C MET A 9 -24.11 -18.45 7.50
N VAL A 10 -22.79 -18.33 7.33
CA VAL A 10 -22.15 -17.14 6.77
C VAL A 10 -22.62 -17.04 5.32
N PHE A 11 -23.64 -16.21 5.09
CA PHE A 11 -24.08 -15.84 3.76
C PHE A 11 -23.02 -14.89 3.19
N VAL A 12 -22.01 -15.46 2.53
CA VAL A 12 -21.05 -14.67 1.74
C VAL A 12 -21.83 -14.15 0.55
N LEU A 13 -22.32 -12.91 0.63
CA LEU A 13 -22.72 -12.14 -0.54
C LEU A 13 -21.46 -11.96 -1.39
N SER A 14 -21.19 -12.92 -2.26
CA SER A 14 -20.34 -12.72 -3.42
C SER A 14 -21.06 -11.70 -4.29
N LEU A 15 -20.75 -10.42 -4.09
CA LEU A 15 -21.00 -9.38 -5.08
C LEU A 15 -20.27 -9.81 -6.35
N MET A 16 -20.98 -10.53 -7.21
CA MET A 16 -20.70 -10.63 -8.62
C MET A 16 -20.76 -9.18 -9.12
N VAL A 17 -19.60 -8.52 -9.21
CA VAL A 17 -19.50 -7.20 -9.82
C VAL A 17 -19.77 -7.42 -11.30
N SER A 18 -21.02 -7.18 -11.69
CA SER A 18 -21.46 -7.13 -13.07
C SER A 18 -20.57 -6.17 -13.85
N SER A 19 -19.86 -6.70 -14.83
CA SER A 19 -19.03 -5.94 -15.77
C SER A 19 -19.91 -4.98 -16.58
N ALA A 20 -20.07 -3.75 -16.09
CA ALA A 20 -20.64 -2.67 -16.88
C ALA A 20 -19.55 -2.12 -17.81
N THR A 21 -19.68 -2.41 -19.11
CA THR A 21 -18.87 -1.85 -20.19
C THR A 21 -19.61 -0.70 -20.88
N VAL A 22 -19.13 0.54 -20.68
CA VAL A 22 -19.21 1.73 -21.58
C VAL A 22 -18.36 2.84 -20.91
N ALA A 23 -17.59 3.72 -21.55
CA ALA A 23 -17.26 4.07 -22.93
C ALA A 23 -15.91 4.86 -22.93
N SER A 24 -15.30 5.03 -24.11
CA SER A 24 -14.01 5.66 -24.46
C SER A 24 -13.23 6.48 -23.41
N GLY A 25 -12.01 6.01 -23.16
CA GLY A 25 -10.90 6.69 -22.50
C GLY A 25 -9.79 5.65 -22.37
N VAL A 26 -8.52 5.99 -22.54
CA VAL A 26 -7.42 5.03 -22.29
C VAL A 26 -7.60 4.57 -20.84
N LYS A 27 -8.05 3.33 -20.64
CA LYS A 27 -8.25 2.79 -19.30
C LYS A 27 -6.87 2.56 -18.73
N GLU A 28 -6.44 3.45 -17.84
CA GLU A 28 -5.28 3.19 -17.00
C GLU A 28 -5.49 1.85 -16.30
N GLU A 29 -4.61 0.89 -16.59
CA GLU A 29 -4.69 -0.43 -16.00
C GLU A 29 -4.21 -0.34 -14.56
N VAL A 30 -5.12 -0.58 -13.62
CA VAL A 30 -4.81 -0.62 -12.19
C VAL A 30 -3.98 -1.86 -11.90
N LYS A 31 -2.74 -1.65 -11.46
CA LYS A 31 -1.77 -2.70 -11.11
C LYS A 31 -1.63 -2.81 -9.59
N GLN A 32 -1.21 -3.99 -9.14
CA GLN A 32 -0.90 -4.25 -7.73
C GLN A 32 0.45 -4.93 -7.57
N ALA A 33 1.26 -4.43 -6.64
CA ALA A 33 2.52 -5.03 -6.25
C ALA A 33 2.52 -5.34 -4.74
N THR A 34 2.82 -6.59 -4.37
CA THR A 34 3.06 -6.95 -2.96
C THR A 34 4.55 -6.87 -2.67
N MET A 35 4.93 -5.94 -1.81
CA MET A 35 6.33 -5.62 -1.51
C MET A 35 6.63 -5.75 -0.02
N THR A 36 7.90 -5.96 0.34
CA THR A 36 8.32 -5.98 1.75
C THR A 36 9.03 -4.68 2.07
N ILE A 37 8.65 -4.00 3.15
CA ILE A 37 9.35 -2.81 3.64
C ILE A 37 10.73 -3.23 4.13
N GLU A 38 11.77 -2.70 3.52
CA GLU A 38 13.16 -2.94 3.89
C GLU A 38 13.62 -2.02 5.01
N LYS A 39 13.24 -0.74 4.92
CA LYS A 39 13.73 0.32 5.80
C LYS A 39 12.66 1.37 6.01
N VAL A 40 12.57 1.89 7.23
CA VAL A 40 11.83 3.13 7.54
C VAL A 40 12.82 4.17 8.07
N TYR A 41 12.71 5.41 7.59
CA TYR A 41 13.67 6.47 7.91
C TYR A 41 13.04 7.86 7.82
N TYR A 42 13.69 8.82 8.45
CA TYR A 42 13.39 10.24 8.29
C TYR A 42 14.15 10.81 7.10
N ALA A 43 13.44 11.35 6.11
CA ALA A 43 14.01 12.05 4.98
C ALA A 43 14.20 13.53 5.34
N LYS A 44 15.45 13.94 5.58
CA LYS A 44 15.76 15.30 6.04
C LYS A 44 15.33 16.39 5.07
N ASP A 45 15.43 16.13 3.77
CA ASP A 45 15.15 17.13 2.73
C ASP A 45 13.66 17.43 2.60
N SER A 46 12.80 16.44 2.85
CA SER A 46 11.34 16.62 2.80
C SER A 46 10.71 16.82 4.18
N GLY A 47 11.38 16.41 5.26
CA GLY A 47 10.85 16.46 6.62
C GLY A 47 9.89 15.32 6.96
N TYR A 48 9.71 14.34 6.07
CA TYR A 48 8.75 13.24 6.26
C TYR A 48 9.43 11.93 6.63
N TYR A 49 8.66 11.03 7.26
CA TYR A 49 9.07 9.66 7.48
C TYR A 49 8.67 8.81 6.28
N MET A 50 9.64 8.10 5.70
CA MET A 50 9.48 7.33 4.47
C MET A 50 9.78 5.85 4.74
N ALA A 51 9.09 4.97 4.01
CA ALA A 51 9.33 3.54 3.94
C ALA A 51 9.86 3.17 2.56
N HIS A 52 11.03 2.54 2.52
CA HIS A 52 11.64 1.99 1.32
C HIS A 52 11.34 0.49 1.24
N THR A 53 10.81 0.02 0.11
CA THR A 53 10.60 -1.42 -0.11
C THR A 53 11.85 -2.09 -0.65
N LYS A 54 11.95 -3.40 -0.43
CA LYS A 54 12.90 -4.22 -1.19
C LYS A 54 12.60 -4.12 -2.68
N LYS A 55 13.65 -4.25 -3.49
CA LYS A 55 13.53 -4.40 -4.93
C LYS A 55 12.81 -5.71 -5.28
N ASP A 56 11.95 -5.66 -6.28
CA ASP A 56 11.38 -6.86 -6.89
C ASP A 56 12.38 -7.56 -7.83
N GLN A 57 11.93 -8.60 -8.52
CA GLN A 57 12.75 -9.35 -9.47
C GLN A 57 13.22 -8.51 -10.67
N ASP A 58 12.47 -7.45 -10.99
CA ASP A 58 12.75 -6.52 -12.08
C ASP A 58 13.57 -5.30 -11.59
N GLY A 59 13.95 -5.27 -10.32
CA GLY A 59 14.73 -4.19 -9.72
C GLY A 59 13.92 -2.97 -9.28
N ARG A 60 12.59 -3.00 -9.40
CA ARG A 60 11.67 -1.91 -9.02
C ARG A 60 11.45 -1.87 -7.52
N PHE A 61 11.23 -0.69 -6.98
CA PHE A 61 10.95 -0.49 -5.56
C PHE A 61 10.07 0.74 -5.36
N TRP A 62 9.49 0.85 -4.17
CA TRP A 62 8.63 1.96 -3.77
C TRP A 62 9.23 2.73 -2.60
N VAL A 63 9.02 4.05 -2.63
CA VAL A 63 9.23 4.94 -1.51
C VAL A 63 7.87 5.48 -1.09
N LEU A 64 7.43 5.14 0.13
CA LEU A 64 6.11 5.45 0.64
C LEU A 64 6.22 6.43 1.79
N GLN A 65 5.46 7.54 1.76
CA GLN A 65 5.30 8.38 2.94
C GLN A 65 4.50 7.62 4.02
N VAL A 66 5.02 7.61 5.25
CA VAL A 66 4.43 6.89 6.39
C VAL A 66 3.58 7.83 7.26
N THR A 67 3.82 9.13 7.18
CA THR A 67 3.20 10.15 8.02
C THR A 67 2.82 11.38 7.21
N ASP A 68 1.64 11.95 7.47
CA ASP A 68 1.19 13.17 6.77
C ASP A 68 1.73 14.46 7.38
N ILE A 69 2.39 14.36 8.53
CA ILE A 69 2.95 15.51 9.26
C ILE A 69 4.45 15.58 9.04
N GLY A 70 4.88 16.60 8.30
CA GLY A 70 6.27 16.96 8.14
C GLY A 70 6.86 17.49 9.46
N ASN A 71 8.11 17.15 9.73
CA ASN A 71 8.88 17.67 10.86
C ASN A 71 10.11 18.40 10.33
N THR A 72 10.65 19.33 11.12
CA THR A 72 11.90 20.02 10.78
C THR A 72 13.14 19.22 11.19
N LYS A 73 12.99 18.31 12.16
CA LYS A 73 14.05 17.45 12.68
C LYS A 73 13.53 16.05 12.96
N GLU A 74 14.43 15.07 12.85
CA GLU A 74 14.16 13.68 13.19
C GLU A 74 13.88 13.53 14.69
N ASN A 75 12.80 12.82 15.02
CA ASN A 75 12.60 12.23 16.34
C ASN A 75 13.04 10.77 16.29
N LYS A 76 14.20 10.45 16.89
CA LYS A 76 14.77 9.09 16.85
C LYS A 76 13.89 8.05 17.52
N SER A 77 13.25 8.39 18.64
CA SER A 77 12.34 7.48 19.33
C SER A 77 11.14 7.14 18.46
N PHE A 78 10.59 8.13 17.76
CA PHE A 78 9.50 7.93 16.82
C PHE A 78 9.95 7.11 15.60
N THR A 79 11.13 7.42 15.04
CA THR A 79 11.74 6.63 13.95
C THR A 79 11.86 5.16 14.33
N ASN A 80 12.37 4.86 15.53
CA ASN A 80 12.49 3.49 16.03
C ASN A 80 11.13 2.81 16.21
N ALA A 81 10.10 3.55 16.63
CA ALA A 81 8.75 3.02 16.74
C ALA A 81 8.18 2.66 15.36
N LEU A 82 8.35 3.53 14.36
CA LEU A 82 7.92 3.28 12.98
C LEU A 82 8.68 2.09 12.37
N GLN A 83 10.00 1.99 12.59
CA GLN A 83 10.78 0.83 12.15
C GLN A 83 10.23 -0.47 12.74
N LYS A 84 9.96 -0.52 14.04
CA LYS A 84 9.36 -1.71 14.67
C LYS A 84 7.98 -2.05 14.11
N GLN A 85 7.18 -1.03 13.80
CA GLN A 85 5.82 -1.21 13.30
C GLN A 85 5.79 -1.76 11.86
N TYR A 86 6.63 -1.21 10.99
CA TYR A 86 6.50 -1.39 9.54
C TYR A 86 7.64 -2.18 8.89
N GLN A 87 8.86 -2.13 9.44
CA GLN A 87 10.01 -2.80 8.81
C GLN A 87 9.79 -4.32 8.77
N GLY A 88 10.05 -4.92 7.61
CA GLY A 88 9.79 -6.35 7.35
C GLY A 88 8.32 -6.70 7.10
N LYS A 89 7.38 -5.75 7.22
CA LYS A 89 5.97 -5.98 6.87
C LYS A 89 5.78 -5.99 5.37
N LYS A 90 4.73 -6.70 4.93
CA LYS A 90 4.28 -6.69 3.54
C LYS A 90 3.27 -5.57 3.34
N VAL A 91 3.43 -4.84 2.26
CA VAL A 91 2.50 -3.82 1.77
C VAL A 91 2.00 -4.21 0.40
N VAL A 92 0.73 -3.92 0.13
CA VAL A 92 0.18 -3.97 -1.23
C VAL A 92 0.11 -2.54 -1.73
N VAL A 93 0.84 -2.25 -2.80
CA VAL A 93 0.81 -0.97 -3.51
C VAL A 93 -0.10 -1.14 -4.71
N THR A 94 -1.18 -0.34 -4.77
CA THR A 94 -2.06 -0.27 -5.94
C THR A 94 -1.75 1.01 -6.69
N TYR A 95 -1.40 0.89 -7.97
CA TYR A 95 -0.88 2.01 -8.78
C TYR A 95 -1.37 1.91 -10.23
N THR A 96 -1.38 3.03 -10.93
CA THR A 96 -1.53 3.08 -12.39
C THR A 96 -0.19 3.50 -13.00
N GLU A 97 0.23 2.84 -14.08
CA GLU A 97 1.42 3.30 -14.81
C GLU A 97 0.98 4.43 -15.76
N PRO A 98 1.66 5.59 -15.74
CA PRO A 98 1.31 6.67 -16.65
C PRO A 98 1.53 6.22 -18.09
N ILE A 99 0.71 6.78 -18.98
CA ILE A 99 0.76 6.49 -20.43
C ILE A 99 2.04 7.09 -21.03
N ASP A 100 2.53 8.19 -20.44
CA ASP A 100 3.78 8.87 -20.78
C ASP A 100 4.85 8.62 -19.70
N THR A 101 6.07 8.29 -20.14
CA THR A 101 7.18 7.89 -19.25
C THR A 101 7.76 9.02 -18.39
N ASP A 102 7.29 10.25 -18.59
CA ASP A 102 7.77 11.46 -17.91
C ASP A 102 6.90 11.87 -16.71
N GLU A 103 5.85 11.12 -16.40
CA GLU A 103 4.93 11.40 -15.29
C GLU A 103 5.21 10.53 -14.05
N GLU A 104 4.95 11.09 -12.86
CA GLU A 104 5.08 10.36 -11.60
C GLU A 104 3.96 9.33 -11.43
N VAL A 105 4.28 8.18 -10.83
CA VAL A 105 3.30 7.10 -10.62
C VAL A 105 2.32 7.47 -9.50
N GLU A 106 1.02 7.50 -9.80
CA GLU A 106 -0.04 7.77 -8.83
C GLU A 106 -0.33 6.53 -7.95
N ILE A 107 -0.23 6.70 -6.63
CA ILE A 107 -0.52 5.66 -5.64
C ILE A 107 -1.95 5.84 -5.12
N TRP A 108 -2.83 4.89 -5.44
CA TRP A 108 -4.25 4.94 -5.06
C TRP A 108 -4.50 4.47 -3.62
N SER A 109 -3.77 3.46 -3.15
CA SER A 109 -3.90 2.98 -1.78
C SER A 109 -2.70 2.15 -1.32
N VAL A 110 -2.42 2.22 -0.01
CA VAL A 110 -1.43 1.40 0.69
C VAL A 110 -2.12 0.65 1.82
N LYS A 111 -2.04 -0.68 1.81
CA LYS A 111 -2.59 -1.52 2.88
C LYS A 111 -1.52 -2.42 3.48
N LEU A 112 -1.42 -2.39 4.81
CA LEU A 112 -0.64 -3.36 5.58
C LEU A 112 -1.36 -4.69 5.60
N LYS A 113 -0.61 -5.77 5.37
CA LYS A 113 -1.12 -7.15 5.47
C LYS A 113 -0.90 -7.73 6.85
#